data_AF-A0A9P0CSL2-F1
#
_entry.id   AF-A0A9P0CSL2-F1
#
_cell.length_a   1.000
_cell.length_b   1.000
_cell.length_c   1.000
_cell.angle_alpha   90.00
_cell.angle_beta   90.00
_cell.angle_gamma   90.00
#
_symmetry.space_group_name_H-M   'P 1'
#
loop_
_entity.id
_entity.type
_entity.pdbx_description
1 polymer ?
#
loop_
_entity_poly.entity_id
_entity_poly.type
_entity_poly.pdbx_seq_one_letter_code
_entity_poly.pdbx_strand_id
1 'polypeptide(L)'
;MNPFSVIKQSDGVLSAIKKLRKILFDNFTIKDAEIWLKRLQRQIKSRNKAIRSRRQYNLSIGALCKLETNVGHFKHFRKLILNRHIGMGIQSKLGQRVKWANVESSFKSRVKTGIIVNIRHKDLDTFLEDCVVIFKNKIKKILKEHHALKVNTTVCGEFIKKSNDIEILDLNYFNTKNALIDKSTEITDWFKDNVQDKILKNYRNLRRKIVGGH
;
A
#
# COMPACT_ATOMS: atom_id res chain seq x y z
N MET A 1 24.66 3.83 5.65
CA MET A 1 24.32 3.05 4.45
C MET A 1 23.93 4.04 3.36
N ASN A 2 24.59 3.97 2.21
CA ASN A 2 24.39 4.84 1.06
C ASN A 2 22.96 4.65 0.48
N PRO A 3 22.17 5.71 0.24
CA PRO A 3 20.83 5.58 -0.36
C PRO A 3 20.78 4.85 -1.71
N PHE A 4 21.80 5.00 -2.56
CA PHE A 4 21.86 4.32 -3.85
C PHE A 4 21.99 2.80 -3.70
N SER A 5 22.72 2.32 -2.69
CA SER A 5 22.79 0.88 -2.41
C SER A 5 21.47 0.33 -1.87
N VAL A 6 20.73 1.14 -1.08
CA VAL A 6 19.38 0.78 -0.61
C VAL A 6 18.39 0.68 -1.77
N ILE A 7 18.50 1.57 -2.77
CA ILE A 7 17.67 1.53 -3.98
C ILE A 7 17.99 0.28 -4.81
N LYS A 8 19.27 -0.02 -5.06
CA LYS A 8 19.68 -1.24 -5.79
C LYS A 8 19.21 -2.52 -5.10
N GLN A 9 19.26 -2.55 -3.76
CA GLN A 9 18.72 -3.68 -2.99
C GLN A 9 17.20 -3.81 -3.12
N SER A 10 16.48 -2.74 -3.43
CA SER A 10 15.01 -2.76 -3.52
C SER A 10 14.47 -3.48 -4.76
N ASP A 11 15.27 -3.61 -5.82
CA ASP A 11 14.86 -4.25 -7.07
C ASP A 11 14.53 -5.75 -6.91
N GLY A 12 15.17 -6.43 -5.96
CA GLY A 12 14.88 -7.84 -5.64
C GLY A 12 13.88 -8.05 -4.49
N VAL A 13 13.46 -6.98 -3.80
CA VAL A 13 12.69 -7.09 -2.55
C VAL A 13 11.26 -7.56 -2.81
N LEU A 14 10.59 -7.09 -3.86
CA LEU A 14 9.24 -7.54 -4.20
C LEU A 14 9.21 -9.04 -4.54
N SER A 15 10.23 -9.54 -5.24
CA SER A 15 10.41 -10.97 -5.51
C SER A 15 10.66 -11.76 -4.21
N ALA A 16 11.55 -11.26 -3.34
CA ALA A 16 11.79 -11.88 -2.04
C ALA A 16 10.55 -11.87 -1.14
N ILE A 17 9.76 -10.80 -1.18
CA ILE A 17 8.47 -10.64 -0.49
C ILE A 17 7.42 -11.61 -1.03
N LYS A 18 7.31 -11.77 -2.36
CA LYS A 18 6.39 -12.75 -2.98
C LYS A 18 6.75 -14.18 -2.55
N LYS A 19 8.05 -14.53 -2.57
CA LYS A 19 8.56 -15.82 -2.05
C LYS A 19 8.28 -15.98 -0.55
N LEU A 20 8.46 -14.90 0.20
CA LEU A 20 8.16 -14.86 1.63
C LEU A 20 6.70 -15.08 1.94
N ARG A 21 5.80 -14.51 1.14
CA ARG A 21 4.37 -14.74 1.28
C ARG A 21 4.07 -16.22 1.12
N LYS A 22 4.57 -16.87 0.07
CA LYS A 22 4.39 -18.33 -0.10
C LYS A 22 4.83 -19.11 1.15
N ILE A 23 6.01 -18.81 1.68
CA ILE A 23 6.54 -19.45 2.91
C ILE A 23 5.72 -19.09 4.16
N LEU A 24 5.34 -17.82 4.29
CA LEU A 24 4.52 -17.28 5.38
C LEU A 24 3.18 -18.02 5.43
N PHE A 25 2.52 -18.23 4.30
CA PHE A 25 1.16 -18.75 4.26
C PHE A 25 1.06 -20.29 4.41
N ASP A 26 2.16 -21.03 4.26
CA ASP A 26 2.17 -22.50 4.35
C ASP A 26 2.68 -23.06 5.70
N ASN A 27 3.80 -22.56 6.27
CA ASN A 27 4.41 -23.12 7.50
C ASN A 27 5.16 -22.05 8.34
N PHE A 28 4.43 -21.18 9.05
CA PHE A 28 5.03 -20.02 9.71
C PHE A 28 4.88 -20.04 11.23
N THR A 29 6.01 -20.16 11.92
CA THR A 29 6.04 -20.25 13.39
C THR A 29 6.06 -18.86 14.07
N ILE A 30 5.85 -18.84 15.38
CA ILE A 30 6.01 -17.62 16.21
C ILE A 30 7.45 -17.09 16.12
N LYS A 31 8.44 -17.99 16.12
CA LYS A 31 9.86 -17.62 16.02
C LYS A 31 10.18 -16.99 14.65
N ASP A 32 9.57 -17.50 13.59
CA ASP A 32 9.67 -16.89 12.26
C ASP A 32 9.03 -15.50 12.25
N ALA A 33 7.86 -15.34 12.89
CA ALA A 33 7.19 -14.05 13.03
C ALA A 33 8.13 -13.00 13.64
N GLU A 34 8.80 -13.32 14.74
CA GLU A 34 9.74 -12.39 15.39
C GLU A 34 10.93 -12.02 14.50
N ILE A 35 11.53 -13.00 13.84
CA ILE A 35 12.67 -12.80 12.93
C ILE A 35 12.25 -11.87 11.79
N TRP A 36 11.10 -12.12 11.18
CA TRP A 36 10.59 -11.33 10.07
C TRP A 36 10.16 -9.93 10.50
N LEU A 37 9.54 -9.77 11.66
CA LEU A 37 9.23 -8.46 12.21
C LEU A 37 10.51 -7.64 12.43
N LYS A 38 11.57 -8.25 12.98
CA LYS A 38 12.88 -7.59 13.13
C LYS A 38 13.49 -7.21 11.78
N ARG A 39 13.44 -8.10 10.78
CA ARG A 39 13.93 -7.83 9.42
C ARG A 39 13.16 -6.68 8.76
N LEU A 40 11.83 -6.73 8.74
CA LEU A 40 10.97 -5.69 8.18
C LEU A 40 11.22 -4.35 8.85
N GLN A 41 11.36 -4.32 10.18
CA GLN A 41 11.65 -3.09 10.91
C GLN A 41 13.00 -2.48 10.52
N ARG A 42 14.03 -3.31 10.31
CA ARG A 42 15.33 -2.84 9.79
C ARG A 42 15.20 -2.27 8.38
N GLN A 43 14.45 -2.91 7.50
CA GLN A 43 14.22 -2.42 6.15
C GLN A 43 13.50 -1.06 6.17
N ILE A 44 12.41 -0.92 6.93
CA ILE A 44 11.69 0.35 7.11
C ILE A 44 12.63 1.45 7.61
N LYS A 45 13.40 1.19 8.67
CA LYS A 45 14.36 2.16 9.22
C LYS A 45 15.41 2.60 8.19
N SER A 46 15.96 1.65 7.42
CA SER A 46 16.96 1.92 6.40
C SER A 46 16.40 2.80 5.27
N ARG A 47 15.20 2.49 4.74
CA ARG A 47 14.57 3.30 3.68
C ARG A 47 14.18 4.68 4.19
N ASN A 48 13.62 4.78 5.39
CA ASN A 48 13.32 6.08 6.01
C ASN A 48 14.60 6.92 6.22
N LYS A 49 15.73 6.31 6.58
CA LYS A 49 17.01 7.01 6.65
C LYS A 49 17.45 7.52 5.27
N ALA A 50 17.35 6.69 4.23
CA ALA A 50 17.65 7.11 2.86
C ALA A 50 16.76 8.28 2.38
N ILE A 51 15.45 8.20 2.66
CA ILE A 51 14.47 9.26 2.39
C ILE A 51 14.85 10.58 3.09
N ARG A 52 15.25 10.52 4.36
CA ARG A 52 15.68 11.70 5.12
C ARG A 52 16.97 12.31 4.57
N SER A 53 17.91 11.49 4.12
CA SER A 53 19.19 11.94 3.54
C SER A 53 19.08 12.42 2.09
N ARG A 54 17.89 12.48 1.48
CA ARG A 54 17.73 12.80 0.05
C ARG A 54 18.46 14.06 -0.45
N ARG A 55 18.56 15.11 0.38
CA ARG A 55 19.19 16.39 0.02
C ARG A 55 20.70 16.24 -0.09
N GLN A 56 21.28 15.44 0.79
CA GLN A 56 22.71 15.15 0.78
C GLN A 56 23.12 14.33 -0.46
N TYR A 57 22.21 13.50 -0.97
CA TYR A 57 22.49 12.57 -2.06
C TYR A 57 21.79 12.92 -3.39
N ASN A 58 21.18 14.10 -3.50
CA ASN A 58 20.42 14.56 -4.68
C ASN A 58 19.55 13.46 -5.33
N LEU A 59 18.77 12.76 -4.50
CA LEU A 59 17.92 11.66 -5.00
C LEU A 59 16.83 12.18 -5.94
N SER A 60 16.66 11.49 -7.07
CA SER A 60 15.58 11.80 -8.01
C SER A 60 14.20 11.55 -7.40
N ILE A 61 13.18 12.25 -7.90
CA ILE A 61 11.79 12.05 -7.47
C ILE A 61 11.36 10.59 -7.67
N GLY A 62 11.72 9.97 -8.81
CA GLY A 62 11.42 8.56 -9.07
C GLY A 62 12.05 7.62 -8.03
N ALA A 63 13.29 7.87 -7.62
CA ALA A 63 13.95 7.08 -6.57
C ALA A 63 13.27 7.25 -5.21
N LEU A 64 12.80 8.45 -4.88
CA LEU A 64 12.06 8.74 -3.66
C LEU A 64 10.70 8.03 -3.64
N CYS A 65 9.92 8.16 -4.72
CA CYS A 65 8.65 7.44 -4.86
C CYS A 65 8.85 5.93 -4.67
N LYS A 66 9.89 5.36 -5.28
CA LYS A 66 10.22 3.94 -5.13
C LYS A 66 10.53 3.56 -3.68
N LEU A 67 11.32 4.37 -2.96
CA LEU A 67 11.60 4.14 -1.54
C LEU A 67 10.32 4.20 -0.69
N GLU A 68 9.42 5.16 -0.97
CA GLU A 68 8.13 5.29 -0.30
C GLU A 68 7.22 4.08 -0.55
N THR A 69 7.12 3.61 -1.81
CA THR A 69 6.39 2.38 -2.18
C THR A 69 6.93 1.17 -1.42
N ASN A 70 8.25 1.01 -1.32
CA ASN A 70 8.87 -0.07 -0.57
C ASN A 70 8.54 -0.01 0.93
N VAL A 71 8.60 1.18 1.54
CA VAL A 71 8.18 1.37 2.93
C VAL A 71 6.73 0.97 3.12
N GLY A 72 5.88 1.27 2.14
CA GLY A 72 4.49 0.83 2.11
C GLY A 72 4.32 -0.68 2.14
N HIS A 73 4.99 -1.39 1.23
CA HIS A 73 4.98 -2.85 1.22
C HIS A 73 5.45 -3.42 2.56
N PHE A 74 6.59 -2.98 3.10
CA PHE A 74 7.08 -3.49 4.39
C PHE A 74 6.13 -3.23 5.56
N LYS A 75 5.45 -2.07 5.58
CA LYS A 75 4.44 -1.76 6.60
C LYS A 75 3.22 -2.66 6.47
N HIS A 76 2.77 -2.95 5.24
CA HIS A 76 1.70 -3.90 4.97
C HIS A 76 2.05 -5.30 5.49
N PHE A 77 3.20 -5.87 5.10
CA PHE A 77 3.61 -7.20 5.57
C PHE A 77 3.80 -7.27 7.08
N ARG A 78 4.38 -6.22 7.68
CA ARG A 78 4.50 -6.14 9.13
C ARG A 78 3.13 -6.22 9.80
N LYS A 79 2.12 -5.55 9.24
CA LYS A 79 0.77 -5.55 9.77
C LYS A 79 0.07 -6.90 9.59
N LEU A 80 0.30 -7.59 8.47
CA LEU A 80 -0.18 -8.95 8.26
C LEU A 80 0.37 -9.94 9.30
N ILE A 81 1.69 -9.92 9.55
CA ILE A 81 2.33 -10.78 10.55
C ILE A 81 1.78 -10.51 11.95
N LEU A 82 1.65 -9.25 12.35
CA LEU A 82 1.13 -8.87 13.67
C LEU A 82 -0.34 -9.27 13.88
N ASN A 83 -1.14 -9.28 12.81
CA ASN A 83 -2.58 -9.52 12.91
C ASN A 83 -2.97 -10.99 12.76
N ARG A 84 -2.02 -11.91 12.51
CA ARG A 84 -2.29 -13.35 12.40
C ARG A 84 -2.87 -13.98 13.66
N HIS A 85 -2.65 -13.39 14.83
CA HIS A 85 -3.09 -13.92 16.12
C HIS A 85 -4.52 -13.50 16.53
N ILE A 86 -5.31 -12.82 15.68
CA ILE A 86 -6.62 -12.30 16.09
C ILE A 86 -7.73 -13.06 15.34
N GLY A 87 -8.38 -13.98 16.07
CA GLY A 87 -9.41 -14.91 15.59
C GLY A 87 -10.54 -14.32 14.73
N MET A 88 -11.11 -15.21 13.91
CA MET A 88 -12.03 -14.95 12.78
C MET A 88 -13.52 -14.81 13.15
N GLY A 89 -13.89 -14.39 14.36
CA GLY A 89 -15.23 -14.66 14.88
C GLY A 89 -16.21 -13.50 15.12
N ILE A 90 -15.83 -12.22 15.05
CA ILE A 90 -16.71 -11.13 15.50
C ILE A 90 -16.72 -9.97 14.49
N GLN A 91 -17.89 -9.33 14.30
CA GLN A 91 -18.06 -8.06 13.58
C GLN A 91 -16.95 -7.09 13.99
N SER A 92 -15.94 -6.99 13.12
CA SER A 92 -14.73 -6.28 13.48
C SER A 92 -14.87 -4.81 13.22
N LYS A 93 -14.43 -3.96 14.17
CA LYS A 93 -14.48 -2.50 14.04
C LYS A 93 -13.66 -2.04 12.82
N LEU A 94 -13.98 -0.90 12.22
CA LEU A 94 -13.28 -0.36 11.04
C LEU A 94 -11.74 -0.38 11.17
N GLY A 95 -11.20 0.03 12.32
CA GLY A 95 -9.75 0.03 12.59
C GLY A 95 -9.09 -1.35 12.68
N GLN A 96 -9.88 -2.42 12.74
CA GLN A 96 -9.43 -3.81 12.66
C GLN A 96 -9.48 -4.35 11.22
N ARG A 97 -10.19 -3.69 10.30
CA ARG A 97 -10.34 -4.08 8.88
C ARG A 97 -9.42 -3.31 7.96
N VAL A 98 -9.23 -2.02 8.23
CA VAL A 98 -8.34 -1.11 7.51
C VAL A 98 -7.59 -0.18 8.45
N LYS A 99 -6.37 0.23 8.08
CA LYS A 99 -5.58 1.17 8.88
C LYS A 99 -4.81 2.17 8.06
N TRP A 100 -4.92 3.45 8.40
CA TRP A 100 -4.05 4.49 7.86
C TRP A 100 -2.65 4.41 8.48
N ALA A 101 -1.63 4.46 7.63
CA ALA A 101 -0.24 4.61 8.01
C ALA A 101 0.39 5.73 7.19
N ASN A 102 0.95 6.73 7.87
CA ASN A 102 1.75 7.74 7.19
C ASN A 102 3.03 7.10 6.65
N VAL A 103 3.43 7.45 5.43
CA VAL A 103 4.80 7.26 4.97
C VAL A 103 5.59 8.48 5.37
N GLU A 104 6.85 8.28 5.75
CA GLU A 104 7.73 9.42 6.02
C GLU A 104 7.93 10.13 4.69
N SER A 105 7.27 11.28 4.52
CA SER A 105 7.29 12.00 3.26
C SER A 105 8.69 12.52 3.01
N SER A 106 9.23 12.12 1.87
CA SER A 106 10.46 12.65 1.30
C SER A 106 10.30 14.06 0.73
N PHE A 107 9.22 14.77 1.04
CA PHE A 107 8.99 16.12 0.57
C PHE A 107 8.87 17.06 1.78
N LYS A 108 9.86 17.95 1.92
CA LYS A 108 9.68 19.22 2.66
C LYS A 108 8.78 20.18 1.84
N SER A 109 8.39 19.76 0.63
CA SER A 109 7.38 20.40 -0.22
C SER A 109 5.98 19.81 0.05
N ARG A 110 4.96 20.46 -0.52
CA ARG A 110 3.50 20.26 -0.32
C ARG A 110 2.93 18.85 -0.64
N VAL A 111 3.78 17.83 -0.79
CA VAL A 111 3.37 16.46 -1.14
C VAL A 111 3.44 15.57 0.11
N LYS A 112 2.31 14.94 0.45
CA LYS A 112 2.19 14.01 1.58
C LYS A 112 1.70 12.64 1.06
N THR A 113 2.42 11.58 1.40
CA THR A 113 2.05 10.20 1.03
C THR A 113 1.46 9.46 2.24
N GLY A 114 0.23 8.99 2.08
CA GLY A 114 -0.47 8.15 3.06
C GLY A 114 -0.79 6.78 2.48
N ILE A 115 -0.84 5.76 3.33
CA ILE A 115 -1.18 4.39 2.94
C ILE A 115 -2.36 3.92 3.77
N ILE A 116 -3.35 3.32 3.11
CA ILE A 116 -4.39 2.56 3.77
C ILE A 116 -4.05 1.07 3.61
N VAL A 117 -3.83 0.41 4.74
CA VAL A 117 -3.43 -1.00 4.78
C VAL A 117 -4.68 -1.85 4.95
N ASN A 118 -4.91 -2.77 4.02
CA ASN A 118 -5.89 -3.84 4.16
C ASN A 118 -5.44 -4.82 5.26
N ILE A 119 -6.32 -5.11 6.22
CA ILE A 119 -6.10 -6.09 7.28
C ILE A 119 -6.95 -7.34 7.07
N ARG A 120 -8.21 -7.21 6.61
CA ARG A 120 -9.18 -8.32 6.59
C ARG A 120 -9.94 -8.53 5.28
N HIS A 121 -9.97 -7.55 4.38
CA HIS A 121 -10.77 -7.66 3.17
C HIS A 121 -10.15 -8.65 2.19
N LYS A 122 -10.99 -9.51 1.62
CA LYS A 122 -10.63 -10.35 0.46
C LYS A 122 -11.12 -9.72 -0.85
N ASP A 123 -12.26 -9.05 -0.78
CA ASP A 123 -12.86 -8.36 -1.91
C ASP A 123 -12.41 -6.88 -1.99
N LEU A 124 -12.15 -6.41 -3.21
CA LEU A 124 -11.63 -5.07 -3.45
C LEU A 124 -12.69 -3.99 -3.23
N ASP A 125 -13.97 -4.26 -3.51
CA ASP A 125 -15.05 -3.29 -3.37
C ASP A 125 -15.28 -2.97 -1.89
N THR A 126 -15.46 -4.01 -1.07
CA THR A 126 -15.63 -3.85 0.39
C THR A 126 -14.42 -3.18 1.05
N PHE A 127 -13.21 -3.39 0.52
CA PHE A 127 -12.02 -2.70 0.98
C PHE A 127 -12.09 -1.20 0.69
N LEU A 128 -12.57 -0.81 -0.50
CA LEU A 128 -12.65 0.59 -0.91
C LEU A 128 -13.74 1.35 -0.16
N GLU A 129 -14.86 0.69 0.17
CA GLU A 129 -15.91 1.23 1.06
C GLU A 129 -15.37 1.59 2.45
N ASP A 130 -14.53 0.73 3.02
CA ASP A 130 -13.89 1.01 4.30
C ASP A 130 -12.78 2.07 4.18
N CYS A 131 -12.09 2.12 3.03
CA CYS A 131 -11.06 3.13 2.76
C CYS A 131 -11.64 4.54 2.71
N VAL A 132 -12.81 4.76 2.10
CA VAL A 132 -13.37 6.11 1.95
C VAL A 132 -13.62 6.77 3.31
N VAL A 133 -14.04 6.00 4.32
CA VAL A 133 -14.27 6.51 5.67
C VAL A 133 -12.97 7.05 6.29
N ILE A 134 -11.89 6.28 6.21
CA ILE A 134 -10.58 6.69 6.75
C ILE A 134 -9.99 7.84 5.92
N PHE A 135 -10.09 7.77 4.60
CA PHE A 135 -9.61 8.79 3.67
C PHE A 135 -10.29 10.12 3.95
N LYS A 136 -11.63 10.15 4.03
CA LYS A 136 -12.43 11.34 4.33
C LYS A 136 -11.97 12.03 5.60
N ASN A 137 -11.81 11.28 6.69
CA ASN A 137 -11.36 11.83 7.98
C ASN A 137 -9.96 12.44 7.89
N LYS A 138 -9.06 11.83 7.14
CA LYS A 138 -7.69 12.36 6.94
C LYS A 138 -7.66 13.59 6.05
N ILE A 139 -8.36 13.57 4.93
CA ILE A 139 -8.41 14.70 3.99
C ILE A 139 -9.06 15.90 4.64
N LYS A 140 -10.19 15.74 5.35
CA LYS A 140 -10.81 16.83 6.12
C LYS A 140 -9.84 17.48 7.09
N LYS A 141 -9.03 16.69 7.81
CA LYS A 141 -8.02 17.22 8.73
C LYS A 141 -6.95 18.03 7.99
N ILE A 142 -6.47 17.53 6.84
CA ILE A 142 -5.45 18.22 6.03
C ILE A 142 -6.02 19.52 5.44
N LEU A 143 -7.29 19.53 5.03
CA LEU A 143 -7.96 20.72 4.46
C LEU A 143 -8.20 21.85 5.48
N LYS A 144 -8.06 21.57 6.79
CA LYS A 144 -8.05 22.63 7.81
C LYS A 144 -6.81 23.51 7.69
N GLU A 145 -5.67 22.91 7.35
CA GLU A 145 -4.37 23.59 7.22
C GLU A 145 -4.10 24.07 5.79
N HIS A 146 -4.70 23.42 4.78
CA HIS A 146 -4.46 23.70 3.37
C HIS A 146 -5.78 23.90 2.62
N HIS A 147 -5.91 24.94 1.80
CA HIS A 147 -7.18 25.27 1.13
C HIS A 147 -7.59 24.28 0.02
N ALA A 148 -6.61 23.66 -0.64
CA ALA A 148 -6.85 22.72 -1.71
C ALA A 148 -5.72 21.69 -1.81
N LEU A 149 -6.04 20.52 -2.34
CA LEU A 149 -5.16 19.36 -2.47
C LEU A 149 -5.28 18.78 -3.88
N LYS A 150 -4.13 18.44 -4.47
CA LYS A 150 -4.06 17.61 -5.67
C LYS A 150 -3.76 16.19 -5.25
N VAL A 151 -4.70 15.27 -5.48
CA VAL A 151 -4.63 13.90 -4.97
C VAL A 151 -4.59 12.91 -6.12
N ASN A 152 -3.68 11.94 -6.03
CA ASN A 152 -3.72 10.71 -6.81
C ASN A 152 -3.72 9.51 -5.85
N THR A 153 -4.02 8.33 -6.37
CA THR A 153 -4.08 7.11 -5.57
C THR A 153 -3.51 5.96 -6.37
N THR A 154 -2.78 5.08 -5.67
CA THR A 154 -2.29 3.82 -6.21
C THR A 154 -2.83 2.70 -5.33
N VAL A 155 -3.63 1.82 -5.91
CA VAL A 155 -4.03 0.57 -5.28
C VAL A 155 -3.06 -0.51 -5.72
N CYS A 156 -2.44 -1.18 -4.75
CA CYS A 156 -1.63 -2.36 -5.00
C CYS A 156 -2.38 -3.57 -4.46
N GLY A 157 -2.73 -4.50 -5.35
CA GLY A 157 -3.39 -5.76 -5.00
C GLY A 157 -2.52 -6.94 -5.39
N GLU A 158 -2.61 -8.02 -4.61
CA GLU A 158 -2.03 -9.30 -4.98
C GLU A 158 -3.12 -10.16 -5.61
N PHE A 159 -2.88 -10.62 -6.84
CA PHE A 159 -3.82 -11.42 -7.60
C PHE A 159 -3.21 -12.78 -7.89
N ILE A 160 -3.98 -13.84 -7.63
CA ILE A 160 -3.56 -15.22 -7.89
C ILE A 160 -4.07 -15.57 -9.28
N LYS A 161 -3.14 -15.85 -10.20
CA LYS A 161 -3.45 -16.46 -11.50
C LYS A 161 -3.21 -17.97 -11.37
N LYS A 162 -4.23 -18.78 -11.68
CA LYS A 162 -4.08 -20.23 -11.82
C LYS A 162 -3.75 -20.53 -13.28
N SER A 163 -2.61 -21.16 -13.53
CA SER A 163 -2.21 -21.63 -14.85
C SER A 163 -1.56 -23.00 -14.67
N ASN A 164 -2.12 -24.03 -15.32
CA ASN A 164 -1.60 -25.41 -15.30
C ASN A 164 -1.18 -25.89 -13.90
N ASP A 165 -2.11 -25.84 -12.93
CA ASP A 165 -1.92 -26.25 -11.52
C ASP A 165 -0.86 -25.48 -10.72
N ILE A 166 -0.28 -24.42 -11.28
CA ILE A 166 0.63 -23.51 -10.58
C ILE A 166 -0.11 -22.22 -10.25
N GLU A 167 -0.18 -21.90 -8.95
CA GLU A 167 -0.63 -20.58 -8.48
C GLU A 167 0.50 -19.56 -8.64
N ILE A 168 0.36 -18.65 -9.60
CA ILE A 168 1.29 -17.54 -9.81
C ILE A 168 0.71 -16.30 -9.12
N LEU A 169 1.43 -15.81 -8.11
CA LEU A 169 1.08 -14.59 -7.40
C LEU A 169 1.66 -13.36 -8.11
N ASP A 170 0.78 -12.48 -8.57
CA ASP A 170 1.16 -11.24 -9.23
C ASP A 170 0.70 -9.98 -8.49
N LEU A 171 1.56 -8.97 -8.51
CA LEU A 171 1.28 -7.68 -7.89
C LEU A 171 0.86 -6.72 -8.98
N ASN A 172 -0.41 -6.36 -8.98
CA ASN A 172 -0.95 -5.41 -9.93
C ASN A 172 -1.17 -4.06 -9.24
N TYR A 173 -0.81 -3.01 -9.96
CA TYR A 173 -0.91 -1.63 -9.52
C TYR A 173 -1.93 -0.90 -10.37
N PHE A 174 -2.90 -0.29 -9.72
CA PHE A 174 -3.92 0.52 -10.36
C PHE A 174 -3.73 1.96 -9.90
N ASN A 175 -3.35 2.82 -10.85
CA ASN A 175 -3.08 4.23 -10.58
C ASN A 175 -4.24 5.10 -11.04
N THR A 176 -4.56 6.13 -10.26
CA THR A 176 -5.50 7.18 -10.66
C THR A 176 -4.73 8.42 -11.11
N LYS A 177 -5.36 9.21 -12.00
CA LYS A 177 -4.85 10.53 -12.35
C LYS A 177 -5.01 11.48 -11.16
N ASN A 178 -4.23 12.55 -11.17
CA ASN A 178 -4.41 13.63 -10.21
C ASN A 178 -5.80 14.27 -10.35
N ALA A 179 -6.49 14.46 -9.24
CA ALA A 179 -7.74 15.21 -9.15
C ALA A 179 -7.72 16.17 -7.95
N LEU A 180 -8.46 17.27 -8.05
CA LEU A 180 -8.49 18.35 -7.05
C LEU A 180 -9.50 18.02 -5.95
N ILE A 181 -9.17 18.34 -4.70
CA ILE A 181 -10.10 18.37 -3.56
C ILE A 181 -9.90 19.71 -2.85
N ASP A 182 -10.97 20.45 -2.61
CA ASP A 182 -10.99 21.66 -1.78
C ASP A 182 -12.06 21.55 -0.67
N LYS A 183 -12.27 22.64 0.08
CA LYS A 183 -13.20 22.67 1.22
C LYS A 183 -14.67 22.48 0.83
N SER A 184 -15.05 22.76 -0.42
CA SER A 184 -16.41 22.59 -0.95
C SER A 184 -16.66 21.19 -1.51
N THR A 185 -15.60 20.42 -1.78
CA THR A 185 -15.70 19.10 -2.38
C THR A 185 -16.37 18.10 -1.43
N GLU A 186 -17.41 17.39 -1.87
CA GLU A 186 -17.91 16.21 -1.16
C GLU A 186 -16.92 15.05 -1.35
N ILE A 187 -16.22 14.68 -0.28
CA ILE A 187 -15.06 13.77 -0.34
C ILE A 187 -15.47 12.31 -0.61
N THR A 188 -16.63 11.88 -0.14
CA THR A 188 -17.17 10.54 -0.41
C THR A 188 -17.47 10.38 -1.90
N ASP A 189 -18.20 11.32 -2.49
CA ASP A 189 -18.53 11.30 -3.92
C ASP A 189 -17.27 11.41 -4.77
N TRP A 190 -16.39 12.34 -4.39
CA TRP A 190 -15.09 12.47 -5.04
C TRP A 190 -14.29 11.17 -5.01
N PHE A 191 -14.27 10.46 -3.89
CA PHE A 191 -13.54 9.20 -3.76
C PHE A 191 -14.18 8.11 -4.62
N LYS A 192 -15.51 8.05 -4.69
CA LYS A 192 -16.22 7.11 -5.54
C LYS A 192 -15.83 7.31 -7.01
N ASP A 193 -15.95 8.54 -7.51
CA ASP A 193 -15.73 8.87 -8.92
C ASP A 193 -14.25 8.79 -9.32
N ASN A 194 -13.35 9.23 -8.43
CA ASN A 194 -11.93 9.38 -8.75
C ASN A 194 -11.06 8.21 -8.31
N VAL A 195 -11.55 7.36 -7.41
CA VAL A 195 -10.83 6.20 -6.90
C VAL A 195 -11.63 4.94 -7.15
N GLN A 196 -12.78 4.76 -6.48
CA GLN A 196 -13.48 3.47 -6.47
C GLN A 196 -13.85 2.99 -7.88
N ASP A 197 -14.58 3.80 -8.64
CA ASP A 197 -15.07 3.41 -9.97
C ASP A 197 -13.91 3.18 -10.96
N LYS A 198 -12.88 4.03 -10.90
CA LYS A 198 -11.70 3.91 -11.77
C LYS A 198 -10.90 2.64 -11.47
N ILE A 199 -10.68 2.35 -10.18
CA ILE A 199 -9.94 1.16 -9.74
C ILE A 199 -10.75 -0.10 -10.06
N LEU A 200 -12.05 -0.14 -9.75
CA LEU A 200 -12.91 -1.29 -10.04
C LEU A 200 -13.04 -1.55 -11.54
N LYS A 201 -13.14 -0.50 -12.38
CA LYS A 201 -13.12 -0.64 -13.84
C LYS A 201 -11.82 -1.30 -14.32
N ASN A 202 -10.68 -0.81 -13.85
CA ASN A 202 -9.38 -1.38 -14.21
C ASN A 202 -9.24 -2.83 -13.74
N TYR A 203 -9.70 -3.13 -12.52
CA TYR A 203 -9.71 -4.49 -11.98
C TYR A 203 -10.60 -5.44 -12.79
N ARG A 204 -11.82 -5.02 -13.15
CA ARG A 204 -12.72 -5.81 -14.01
C ARG A 204 -12.09 -6.09 -15.38
N ASN A 205 -11.41 -5.10 -15.96
CA ASN A 205 -10.70 -5.29 -17.23
C ASN A 205 -9.54 -6.28 -17.11
N LEU A 206 -8.76 -6.22 -16.03
CA LEU A 206 -7.69 -7.18 -15.75
C LEU A 206 -8.28 -8.59 -15.62
N ARG A 207 -9.37 -8.75 -14.86
CA ARG A 207 -10.04 -10.05 -14.67
C ARG A 207 -10.54 -10.64 -15.99
N ARG A 208 -11.13 -9.83 -16.87
CA ARG A 208 -11.56 -10.29 -18.21
C ARG A 208 -10.38 -10.78 -19.06
N LYS A 209 -9.24 -10.08 -19.04
CA LYS A 209 -8.03 -10.52 -19.77
C LYS A 209 -7.46 -11.83 -19.25
N ILE A 210 -7.61 -12.12 -17.96
CA ILE A 210 -7.13 -13.36 -17.35
C ILE A 210 -8.06 -14.53 -17.69
N VAL A 211 -9.38 -14.31 -17.76
CA VAL A 211 -10.38 -15.36 -18.00
C VAL A 211 -10.64 -15.59 -19.51
N GLY A 212 -10.57 -14.56 -20.34
CA GLY A 212 -10.83 -14.64 -21.78
C GLY A 212 -9.60 -14.99 -22.64
N GLY A 213 -8.46 -15.31 -22.02
CA GLY A 213 -7.30 -15.86 -22.71
C GLY A 213 -7.41 -17.38 -22.79
N HIS A 214 -8.27 -17.86 -23.69
CA HIS A 214 -8.23 -19.21 -24.24
C HIS A 214 -7.55 -19.15 -25.60
#